data_AF-A0A2V2BYZ4-F1
#
_entry.id   AF-A0A2V2BYZ4-F1
#
_cell.length_a   1.000
_cell.length_b   1.000
_cell.length_c   1.000
_cell.angle_alpha   90.00
_cell.angle_beta   90.00
_cell.angle_gamma   90.00
#
_symmetry.space_group_name_H-M   'P 1'
#
loop_
_entity.id
_entity.type
_entity.pdbx_description
1 polymer ?
#
loop_
_entity_poly.entity_id
_entity_poly.type
_entity_poly.pdbx_seq_one_letter_code
_entity_poly.pdbx_strand_id
1 'polypeptide(L)'
;MNVVMQCHSDYNMDTGASSSVGDYYFNVGGQMQFNHSGDSGFIRFTLSEASGGDLWPSGTGYTKFNPHVVGNIGGLSGRGVFSATKWLSTTVDINFVSNSEGVFQGGVWTGAFTRSSTEGYSPDSSEQWQREVYQNSIGSTASVAFVMDSGNRSVKQTVNLQSAKTFFGDSTSETDIESFTVEVRSGNLEFNSELAIDKVTLAGDNALLKFTSAQKVGEFVIDAGALAFGGTITAGDFTVGAVSADIIFTAADLAAHEIVVVEFDYLSNDFDPNEVFTAYDENGNEIGGEFSLTGGMGESGSLVFTVPEPAAYAAALGMLALFIAVRRRK
;
A
#
# COMPACT_ATOMS: atom_id res chain seq x y z
N MET A 1 -11.54 23.67 -9.37
CA MET A 1 -10.38 24.17 -10.14
C MET A 1 -9.26 23.18 -9.90
N ASN A 2 -8.85 22.42 -10.91
CA ASN A 2 -7.79 21.42 -10.77
C ASN A 2 -6.47 22.15 -11.01
N VAL A 3 -5.64 22.23 -9.98
CA VAL A 3 -4.24 22.65 -10.15
C VAL A 3 -3.48 21.38 -10.53
N VAL A 4 -3.13 21.27 -11.81
CA VAL A 4 -2.22 20.23 -12.30
C VAL A 4 -0.81 20.79 -12.14
N MET A 5 -0.04 20.26 -11.19
CA MET A 5 1.39 20.53 -11.14
C MET A 5 2.04 19.64 -12.20
N GLN A 6 2.29 20.20 -13.38
CA GLN A 6 3.12 19.54 -14.39
C GLN A 6 4.59 19.80 -14.03
N CYS A 7 5.36 18.73 -13.78
CA CYS A 7 6.81 18.86 -13.85
C CYS A 7 7.18 19.23 -15.30
N HIS A 8 7.93 20.31 -15.45
CA HIS A 8 8.31 20.88 -16.74
C HIS A 8 9.00 19.83 -17.63
N SER A 9 8.70 19.84 -18.92
CA SER A 9 9.06 18.83 -19.93
C SER A 9 10.55 18.80 -20.35
N ASP A 10 11.44 19.37 -19.56
CA ASP A 10 12.86 19.48 -19.91
C ASP A 10 13.65 18.43 -19.11
N TYR A 11 13.87 17.25 -19.68
CA TYR A 11 15.21 16.64 -19.92
C TYR A 11 15.18 15.12 -20.17
N ASN A 12 16.03 14.73 -21.13
CA ASN A 12 16.60 13.41 -21.47
C ASN A 12 15.67 12.34 -22.08
N MET A 13 15.49 12.39 -23.40
CA MET A 13 15.22 11.17 -24.18
C MET A 13 16.24 11.07 -25.32
N ASP A 14 17.31 10.31 -25.09
CA ASP A 14 18.18 9.82 -26.16
C ASP A 14 17.54 8.57 -26.74
N THR A 15 17.07 8.66 -27.98
CA THR A 15 16.27 7.62 -28.64
C THR A 15 17.18 6.70 -29.46
N GLY A 16 17.73 5.68 -28.78
CA GLY A 16 18.53 4.62 -29.40
C GLY A 16 17.91 3.25 -29.12
N ALA A 17 18.17 2.27 -30.00
CA ALA A 17 17.58 0.91 -29.98
C ALA A 17 17.84 0.06 -28.71
N SER A 18 18.46 0.65 -27.68
CA SER A 18 18.78 0.05 -26.40
C SER A 18 18.80 1.05 -25.24
N SER A 19 18.21 2.25 -25.38
CA SER A 19 18.14 3.16 -24.24
C SER A 19 17.11 2.63 -23.24
N SER A 20 17.60 2.02 -22.17
CA SER A 20 16.83 1.91 -20.93
C SER A 20 16.36 3.31 -20.60
N VAL A 21 15.07 3.55 -20.70
CA VAL A 21 14.50 4.74 -20.10
C VAL A 21 14.77 4.58 -18.61
N GLY A 22 15.70 5.36 -18.06
CA GLY A 22 16.09 5.22 -16.67
C GLY A 22 14.91 5.48 -15.73
N ASP A 23 15.05 5.09 -14.47
CA ASP A 23 14.05 5.39 -13.47
C ASP A 23 13.98 6.90 -13.22
N TYR A 24 12.77 7.41 -13.02
CA TYR A 24 12.51 8.80 -12.72
C TYR A 24 12.28 8.98 -11.22
N TYR A 25 13.12 9.77 -10.56
CA TYR A 25 13.08 9.90 -9.11
C TYR A 25 12.47 11.24 -8.66
N PHE A 26 11.63 11.19 -7.64
CA PHE A 26 11.33 12.37 -6.82
C PHE A 26 11.61 12.05 -5.35
N ASN A 27 12.40 12.90 -4.71
CA ASN A 27 12.84 12.70 -3.33
C ASN A 27 12.30 13.84 -2.46
N VAL A 28 11.47 13.49 -1.48
CA VAL A 28 10.93 14.43 -0.50
C VAL A 28 11.41 13.97 0.88
N GLY A 29 12.50 14.56 1.38
CA GLY A 29 13.04 14.19 2.69
C GLY A 29 12.11 14.52 3.87
N GLY A 30 11.08 15.32 3.65
CA GLY A 30 9.99 15.56 4.61
C GLY A 30 8.70 14.87 4.20
N GLN A 31 7.58 15.39 4.67
CA GLN A 31 6.26 14.95 4.25
C GLN A 31 5.88 15.62 2.91
N MET A 32 5.43 14.84 1.93
CA MET A 32 4.75 15.35 0.74
C MET A 32 3.28 15.65 1.08
N GLN A 33 2.86 16.90 0.90
CA GLN A 33 1.55 17.38 1.37
C GLN A 33 0.64 17.80 0.22
N PHE A 34 -0.57 17.25 0.20
CA PHE A 34 -1.65 17.60 -0.73
C PHE A 34 -2.66 18.51 -0.03
N ASN A 35 -2.23 19.73 0.29
CA ASN A 35 -3.05 20.72 1.00
C ASN A 35 -3.77 21.66 0.01
N HIS A 36 -5.09 21.78 0.11
CA HIS A 36 -5.87 22.79 -0.61
C HIS A 36 -6.67 23.65 0.37
N SER A 37 -6.76 24.96 0.11
CA SER A 37 -7.39 25.93 1.03
C SER A 37 -8.88 26.17 0.81
N GLY A 38 -9.49 25.56 -0.22
CA GLY A 38 -10.91 25.69 -0.53
C GLY A 38 -11.75 24.50 -0.08
N ASP A 39 -13.07 24.69 0.03
CA ASP A 39 -14.02 23.66 0.50
C ASP A 39 -14.14 22.44 -0.43
N SER A 40 -13.74 22.60 -1.69
CA SER A 40 -13.69 21.52 -2.67
C SER A 40 -12.45 21.66 -3.57
N GLY A 41 -11.68 20.59 -3.68
CA GLY A 41 -10.44 20.56 -4.45
C GLY A 41 -9.61 19.33 -4.15
N PHE A 42 -8.61 19.07 -4.98
CA PHE A 42 -7.56 18.09 -4.75
C PHE A 42 -6.33 18.54 -5.54
N ILE A 43 -5.16 18.09 -5.10
CA ILE A 43 -3.92 18.23 -5.87
C ILE A 43 -3.71 16.95 -6.68
N ARG A 44 -3.33 17.10 -7.95
CA ARG A 44 -2.92 15.98 -8.81
C ARG A 44 -1.41 16.01 -9.01
N PHE A 45 -0.79 14.87 -8.80
CA PHE A 45 0.57 14.58 -9.21
C PHE A 45 0.54 13.67 -10.43
N THR A 46 0.94 14.18 -11.59
CA THR A 46 1.01 13.41 -12.83
C THR A 46 2.35 12.68 -12.89
N LEU A 47 2.29 11.35 -12.82
CA LEU A 47 3.45 10.46 -12.79
C LEU A 47 4.01 10.20 -14.19
N SER A 48 3.14 10.16 -15.18
CA SER A 48 3.50 10.00 -16.58
C SER A 48 2.51 10.74 -17.46
N GLU A 49 3.00 11.37 -18.53
CA GLU A 49 2.17 11.96 -19.58
C GLU A 49 2.90 11.84 -20.92
N ALA A 50 2.18 11.41 -21.95
CA ALA A 50 2.68 11.46 -23.30
C ALA A 50 2.28 12.82 -23.89
N SER A 51 3.20 13.77 -23.96
CA SER A 51 2.99 15.09 -24.57
C SER A 51 4.28 15.59 -25.23
N GLY A 52 4.22 16.70 -25.98
CA GLY A 52 5.40 17.34 -26.59
C GLY A 52 5.94 16.64 -27.86
N GLY A 53 5.29 16.88 -29.00
CA GLY A 53 5.54 16.18 -30.28
C GLY A 53 6.97 16.18 -30.81
N ASP A 54 7.83 17.13 -30.42
CA ASP A 54 9.25 17.17 -30.84
C ASP A 54 10.11 16.08 -30.19
N LEU A 55 9.62 15.44 -29.13
CA LEU A 55 10.34 14.42 -28.36
C LEU A 55 10.06 12.99 -28.82
N TRP A 56 9.09 12.78 -29.71
CA TRP A 56 8.71 11.47 -30.24
C TRP A 56 9.28 11.27 -31.64
N PRO A 57 10.38 10.52 -31.83
CA PRO A 57 10.94 10.29 -33.16
C PRO A 57 10.00 9.43 -34.01
N SER A 58 9.14 10.10 -34.77
CA SER A 58 8.20 9.46 -35.69
C SER A 58 8.91 8.58 -36.73
N GLY A 59 8.28 7.48 -37.14
CA GLY A 59 8.77 6.65 -38.25
C GLY A 59 10.01 5.80 -37.95
N THR A 60 10.46 5.75 -36.70
CA THR A 60 11.59 4.91 -36.29
C THR A 60 11.16 3.48 -35.90
N GLY A 61 9.87 3.24 -35.66
CA GLY A 61 9.36 1.97 -35.13
C GLY A 61 9.61 1.77 -33.62
N TYR A 62 10.19 2.77 -32.94
CA TYR A 62 10.53 2.74 -31.52
C TYR A 62 9.72 3.79 -30.77
N THR A 63 8.56 3.40 -30.25
CA THR A 63 7.63 4.33 -29.55
C THR A 63 7.07 3.80 -28.24
N LYS A 64 7.49 2.61 -27.78
CA LYS A 64 7.02 2.08 -26.50
C LYS A 64 7.89 2.61 -25.35
N PHE A 65 7.33 3.53 -24.59
CA PHE A 65 7.92 4.11 -23.40
C PHE A 65 7.17 3.59 -22.18
N ASN A 66 7.89 2.96 -21.25
CA ASN A 66 7.33 2.44 -20.01
C ASN A 66 8.02 3.14 -18.84
N PRO A 67 7.53 4.31 -18.37
CA PRO A 67 8.18 5.01 -17.29
C PRO A 67 8.12 4.19 -16.02
N HIS A 68 9.24 4.15 -15.33
CA HIS A 68 9.34 3.71 -13.96
C HIS A 68 9.58 4.93 -13.08
N VAL A 69 8.63 5.25 -12.20
CA VAL A 69 8.69 6.42 -11.32
C VAL A 69 8.92 5.96 -9.89
N VAL A 70 9.96 6.47 -9.25
CA VAL A 70 10.33 6.13 -7.88
C VAL A 70 10.23 7.37 -7.00
N GLY A 71 9.30 7.35 -6.06
CA GLY A 71 9.08 8.39 -5.06
C GLY A 71 9.61 7.99 -3.71
N ASN A 72 10.72 8.59 -3.25
CA ASN A 72 11.21 8.39 -1.89
C ASN A 72 10.74 9.55 -1.02
N ILE A 73 9.78 9.30 -0.12
CA ILE A 73 9.12 10.33 0.67
C ILE A 73 9.20 10.04 2.17
N GLY A 74 9.45 11.07 2.97
CA GLY A 74 9.45 11.02 4.44
C GLY A 74 8.05 10.93 5.05
N GLY A 75 7.00 10.95 4.23
CA GLY A 75 5.61 10.90 4.66
C GLY A 75 4.68 11.45 3.59
N LEU A 76 3.39 11.15 3.70
CA LEU A 76 2.35 11.61 2.78
C LEU A 76 1.13 12.09 3.55
N SER A 77 0.62 13.28 3.22
CA SER A 77 -0.58 13.83 3.86
C SER A 77 -1.48 14.61 2.92
N GLY A 78 -2.71 14.86 3.40
CA GLY A 78 -3.71 15.67 2.71
C GLY A 78 -4.60 14.86 1.78
N ARG A 79 -5.23 15.55 0.81
CA ARG A 79 -6.17 14.95 -0.13
C ARG A 79 -5.69 15.10 -1.57
N GLY A 80 -5.35 13.99 -2.22
CA GLY A 80 -4.58 14.01 -3.46
C GLY A 80 -4.86 12.89 -4.43
N VAL A 81 -4.32 13.04 -5.64
CA VAL A 81 -4.41 12.04 -6.70
C VAL A 81 -3.04 11.86 -7.32
N PHE A 82 -2.60 10.62 -7.44
CA PHE A 82 -1.49 10.25 -8.30
C PHE A 82 -2.05 9.69 -9.59
N SER A 83 -1.58 10.17 -10.74
CA SER A 83 -2.16 9.77 -12.03
C SER A 83 -1.10 9.35 -13.02
N ALA A 84 -1.25 8.15 -13.56
CA ALA A 84 -0.48 7.66 -14.69
C ALA A 84 -1.29 7.87 -15.98
N THR A 85 -0.61 8.20 -17.08
CA THR A 85 -1.29 8.41 -18.35
C THR A 85 -1.83 7.13 -18.95
N LYS A 86 -3.09 7.13 -19.39
CA LYS A 86 -3.72 5.99 -20.09
C LYS A 86 -3.01 5.58 -21.38
N TRP A 87 -2.08 6.41 -21.87
CA TRP A 87 -1.38 6.20 -23.13
C TRP A 87 -0.14 5.31 -23.01
N LEU A 88 0.41 5.13 -21.81
CA LEU A 88 1.68 4.46 -21.55
C LEU A 88 1.53 3.41 -20.44
N SER A 89 2.35 2.36 -20.50
CA SER A 89 2.43 1.42 -19.37
C SER A 89 3.32 2.04 -18.30
N THR A 90 2.87 2.21 -17.07
CA THR A 90 3.63 2.96 -16.04
C THR A 90 3.83 2.13 -14.79
N THR A 91 5.05 2.03 -14.30
CA THR A 91 5.36 1.44 -12.99
C THR A 91 5.70 2.55 -12.00
N VAL A 92 5.19 2.43 -10.78
CA VAL A 92 5.34 3.44 -9.74
C VAL A 92 5.72 2.78 -8.43
N ASP A 93 6.85 3.20 -7.86
CA ASP A 93 7.28 2.79 -6.53
C ASP A 93 7.19 3.99 -5.59
N ILE A 94 6.33 3.93 -4.57
CA ILE A 94 6.26 4.94 -3.52
C ILE A 94 6.87 4.34 -2.25
N ASN A 95 8.07 4.81 -1.92
CA ASN A 95 8.85 4.38 -0.79
C ASN A 95 8.74 5.39 0.35
N PHE A 96 8.19 4.94 1.47
CA PHE A 96 8.17 5.70 2.72
C PHE A 96 9.46 5.42 3.48
N VAL A 97 10.38 6.37 3.42
CA VAL A 97 11.74 6.22 3.96
C VAL A 97 12.09 7.37 4.88
N SER A 98 12.90 7.11 5.91
CA SER A 98 13.50 8.18 6.70
C SER A 98 14.46 9.01 5.85
N ASN A 99 14.61 10.29 6.18
CA ASN A 99 15.63 11.13 5.55
C ASN A 99 17.06 10.72 6.01
N SER A 100 18.07 11.42 5.50
CA SER A 100 19.48 11.17 5.83
C SER A 100 19.83 11.33 7.32
N GLU A 101 18.95 11.95 8.11
CA GLU A 101 19.09 12.11 9.57
C GLU A 101 18.33 11.03 10.35
N GLY A 102 17.68 10.08 9.67
CA GLY A 102 16.86 9.04 10.29
C GLY A 102 15.48 9.53 10.73
N VAL A 103 15.02 10.68 10.21
CA VAL A 103 13.72 11.24 10.56
C VAL A 103 12.67 10.85 9.52
N PHE A 104 11.61 10.20 10.00
CA PHE A 104 10.38 9.94 9.26
C PHE A 104 9.24 10.82 9.80
N GLN A 105 8.47 11.43 8.92
CA GLN A 105 7.38 12.34 9.26
C GLN A 105 6.01 11.65 9.29
N GLY A 106 5.83 10.58 8.50
CA GLY A 106 4.55 9.89 8.36
C GLY A 106 3.46 10.81 7.84
N GLY A 107 2.20 10.58 8.22
CA GLY A 107 1.08 11.43 7.82
C GLY A 107 -0.22 10.67 7.63
N VAL A 108 -1.27 11.41 7.26
CA VAL A 108 -2.57 10.83 6.88
C VAL A 108 -2.94 11.37 5.51
N TRP A 109 -3.03 10.46 4.55
CA TRP A 109 -3.41 10.77 3.18
C TRP A 109 -4.69 10.05 2.79
N THR A 110 -5.54 10.76 2.06
CA THR A 110 -6.73 10.19 1.43
C THR A 110 -6.72 10.54 -0.04
N GLY A 111 -6.82 9.55 -0.92
CA GLY A 111 -6.66 9.82 -2.33
C GLY A 111 -6.90 8.64 -3.24
N ALA A 112 -6.68 8.86 -4.53
CA ALA A 112 -6.85 7.87 -5.58
C ALA A 112 -5.59 7.75 -6.44
N PHE A 113 -5.37 6.56 -6.97
CA PHE A 113 -4.40 6.29 -8.02
C PHE A 113 -5.16 6.00 -9.31
N THR A 114 -4.97 6.86 -10.33
CA THR A 114 -5.80 6.79 -11.54
C THR A 114 -5.03 6.68 -12.84
N ARG A 115 -5.70 6.12 -13.84
CA ARG A 115 -5.38 6.27 -15.26
C ARG A 115 -6.13 7.49 -15.78
N SER A 116 -5.42 8.56 -16.08
CA SER A 116 -6.00 9.77 -16.67
C SER A 116 -5.03 10.46 -17.61
N SER A 117 -5.54 11.14 -18.63
CA SER A 117 -4.75 12.03 -19.46
C SER A 117 -5.62 13.18 -19.93
N THR A 118 -5.05 14.36 -20.02
CA THR A 118 -5.71 15.51 -20.66
C THR A 118 -5.61 15.46 -22.18
N GLU A 119 -4.71 14.63 -22.71
CA GLU A 119 -4.50 14.47 -24.14
C GLU A 119 -5.52 13.52 -24.76
N GLY A 120 -5.83 13.75 -26.04
CA GLY A 120 -6.86 13.03 -26.79
C GLY A 120 -6.32 12.42 -28.07
N TYR A 121 -5.49 11.37 -27.96
CA TYR A 121 -4.94 10.65 -29.12
C TYR A 121 -5.93 9.63 -29.68
N SER A 122 -5.89 9.45 -31.00
CA SER A 122 -6.80 8.57 -31.73
C SER A 122 -6.10 7.91 -32.93
N PRO A 123 -6.68 6.86 -33.54
CA PRO A 123 -6.11 6.26 -34.74
C PRO A 123 -6.14 7.23 -35.94
N ASP A 124 -6.98 8.27 -35.88
CA ASP A 124 -7.15 9.29 -36.92
C ASP A 124 -6.42 10.61 -36.58
N SER A 125 -5.61 10.64 -35.52
CA SER A 125 -4.79 11.81 -35.17
C SER A 125 -3.98 12.30 -36.37
N SER A 126 -3.89 13.62 -36.56
CA SER A 126 -3.23 14.23 -37.73
C SER A 126 -1.72 13.94 -37.78
N GLU A 127 -1.08 13.96 -36.62
CA GLU A 127 0.36 13.76 -36.48
C GLU A 127 0.68 12.27 -36.31
N GLN A 128 1.76 11.81 -36.96
CA GLN A 128 2.14 10.39 -36.94
C GLN A 128 2.44 9.87 -35.53
N TRP A 129 3.19 10.63 -34.74
CA TRP A 129 3.56 10.23 -33.38
C TRP A 129 2.34 10.05 -32.48
N GLN A 130 1.29 10.86 -32.65
CA GLN A 130 0.05 10.73 -31.88
C GLN A 130 -0.67 9.41 -32.18
N ARG A 131 -0.72 9.02 -33.46
CA ARG A 131 -1.26 7.70 -33.85
C ARG A 131 -0.42 6.57 -33.29
N GLU A 132 0.90 6.72 -33.27
CA GLU A 132 1.82 5.72 -32.68
C GLU A 132 1.61 5.59 -31.15
N VAL A 133 1.46 6.70 -30.43
CA VAL A 133 1.09 6.71 -28.99
C VAL A 133 -0.25 6.03 -28.76
N TYR A 134 -1.26 6.33 -29.58
CA TYR A 134 -2.56 5.65 -29.50
C TYR A 134 -2.41 4.13 -29.68
N GLN A 135 -1.67 3.68 -30.70
CA GLN A 135 -1.46 2.25 -30.93
C GLN A 135 -0.72 1.58 -29.75
N ASN A 136 0.27 2.25 -29.18
CA ASN A 136 1.03 1.72 -28.03
C ASN A 136 0.21 1.66 -26.73
N SER A 137 -0.82 2.50 -26.61
CA SER A 137 -1.70 2.51 -25.45
C SER A 137 -2.58 1.27 -25.36
N ILE A 138 -2.78 0.56 -26.47
CA ILE A 138 -3.62 -0.64 -26.51
C ILE A 138 -2.97 -1.72 -25.64
N GLY A 139 -3.67 -2.11 -24.58
CA GLY A 139 -3.16 -3.06 -23.59
C GLY A 139 -2.10 -2.48 -22.64
N SER A 140 -1.93 -1.16 -22.59
CA SER A 140 -1.09 -0.51 -21.60
C SER A 140 -1.72 -0.58 -20.21
N THR A 141 -0.88 -0.79 -19.20
CA THR A 141 -1.30 -0.97 -17.80
C THR A 141 -0.45 -0.10 -16.88
N ALA A 142 -0.98 0.29 -15.72
CA ALA A 142 -0.17 0.84 -14.64
C ALA A 142 -0.11 -0.10 -13.45
N SER A 143 1.00 -0.04 -12.73
CA SER A 143 1.20 -0.75 -11.47
C SER A 143 1.80 0.17 -10.43
N VAL A 144 1.36 0.04 -9.18
CA VAL A 144 1.88 0.80 -8.05
C VAL A 144 2.34 -0.14 -6.95
N ALA A 145 3.54 0.08 -6.44
CA ALA A 145 4.05 -0.54 -5.23
C ALA A 145 4.19 0.51 -4.12
N PHE A 146 3.59 0.23 -2.97
CA PHE A 146 3.83 0.99 -1.74
C PHE A 146 4.79 0.21 -0.86
N VAL A 147 5.94 0.79 -0.55
CA VAL A 147 6.94 0.17 0.31
C VAL A 147 7.14 1.05 1.54
N MET A 148 6.83 0.51 2.71
CA MET A 148 7.11 1.14 3.98
C MET A 148 8.45 0.61 4.52
N ASP A 149 9.46 1.47 4.53
CA ASP A 149 10.81 1.16 5.00
C ASP A 149 11.40 2.34 5.77
N SER A 150 10.62 2.86 6.73
CA SER A 150 11.00 4.08 7.44
C SER A 150 12.01 3.82 8.56
N GLY A 151 12.15 2.58 9.02
CA GLY A 151 12.90 2.20 10.22
C GLY A 151 12.29 2.72 11.53
N ASN A 152 11.17 3.46 11.47
CA ASN A 152 10.60 4.14 12.62
C ASN A 152 9.14 3.73 12.84
N ARG A 153 8.92 2.83 13.81
CA ARG A 153 7.61 2.31 14.17
C ARG A 153 6.77 3.27 15.05
N SER A 154 7.39 4.30 15.65
CA SER A 154 6.66 5.26 16.50
C SER A 154 5.92 6.33 15.70
N VAL A 155 6.27 6.50 14.42
CA VAL A 155 5.62 7.46 13.52
C VAL A 155 4.82 6.69 12.47
N LYS A 156 3.51 6.97 12.42
CA LYS A 156 2.57 6.26 11.55
C LYS A 156 2.37 6.97 10.22
N GLN A 157 2.35 6.21 9.14
CA GLN A 157 1.75 6.60 7.86
C GLN A 157 0.36 5.96 7.74
N THR A 158 -0.66 6.76 7.45
CA THR A 158 -2.01 6.27 7.12
C THR A 158 -2.32 6.59 5.67
N VAL A 159 -2.75 5.58 4.92
CA VAL A 159 -3.16 5.67 3.52
C VAL A 159 -4.61 5.22 3.42
N ASN A 160 -5.48 6.13 2.98
CA ASN A 160 -6.87 5.82 2.64
C ASN A 160 -7.00 5.88 1.12
N LEU A 161 -6.85 4.73 0.48
CA LEU A 161 -6.90 4.57 -0.97
C LEU A 161 -8.36 4.39 -1.41
N GLN A 162 -8.86 5.37 -2.15
CA GLN A 162 -10.22 5.41 -2.68
C GLN A 162 -10.23 5.04 -4.16
N SER A 163 -11.33 4.45 -4.61
CA SER A 163 -11.57 4.29 -6.04
C SER A 163 -11.74 5.65 -6.72
N ALA A 164 -11.46 5.73 -8.01
CA ALA A 164 -11.69 6.91 -8.84
C ALA A 164 -13.15 7.38 -8.72
N LYS A 165 -14.10 6.45 -8.68
CA LYS A 165 -15.53 6.77 -8.52
C LYS A 165 -15.84 7.35 -7.15
N THR A 166 -15.30 6.80 -6.07
CA THR A 166 -15.49 7.39 -4.72
C THR A 166 -14.85 8.77 -4.64
N PHE A 167 -13.66 8.94 -5.19
CA PHE A 167 -12.91 10.19 -5.05
C PHE A 167 -13.47 11.34 -5.91
N PHE A 168 -13.89 11.04 -7.15
CA PHE A 168 -14.37 12.04 -8.13
C PHE A 168 -15.89 12.06 -8.33
N GLY A 169 -16.60 11.05 -7.83
CA GLY A 169 -18.02 10.82 -8.12
C GLY A 169 -18.24 9.87 -9.30
N ASP A 170 -19.46 9.31 -9.36
CA ASP A 170 -19.84 8.25 -10.31
C ASP A 170 -19.73 8.63 -11.80
N SER A 171 -19.75 9.94 -12.12
CA SER A 171 -19.67 10.43 -13.50
C SER A 171 -18.24 10.60 -14.03
N THR A 172 -17.22 10.21 -13.26
CA THR A 172 -15.83 10.35 -13.69
C THR A 172 -15.50 9.48 -14.90
N SER A 173 -14.60 9.97 -15.74
CA SER A 173 -13.99 9.20 -16.84
C SER A 173 -12.64 8.60 -16.45
N GLU A 174 -12.14 8.91 -15.25
CA GLU A 174 -10.92 8.34 -14.72
C GLU A 174 -11.17 6.90 -14.26
N THR A 175 -10.17 6.07 -14.45
CA THR A 175 -10.22 4.67 -14.03
C THR A 175 -9.14 4.42 -13.00
N ASP A 176 -9.37 3.43 -12.14
CA ASP A 176 -8.39 2.99 -11.15
C ASP A 176 -7.14 2.43 -11.84
N ILE A 177 -6.00 2.50 -11.17
CA ILE A 177 -4.80 1.76 -11.59
C ILE A 177 -5.07 0.25 -11.50
N GLU A 178 -4.53 -0.49 -12.46
CA GLU A 178 -4.85 -1.90 -12.70
C GLU A 178 -4.17 -2.87 -11.72
N SER A 179 -3.02 -2.50 -11.16
CA SER A 179 -2.25 -3.35 -10.25
C SER A 179 -1.70 -2.57 -9.07
N PHE A 180 -1.79 -3.15 -7.87
CA PHE A 180 -1.34 -2.52 -6.64
C PHE A 180 -0.74 -3.54 -5.67
N THR A 181 0.44 -3.23 -5.12
CA THR A 181 1.08 -4.04 -4.09
C THR A 181 1.48 -3.19 -2.88
N VAL A 182 1.49 -3.80 -1.70
CA VAL A 182 1.89 -3.16 -0.45
C VAL A 182 2.92 -4.03 0.26
N GLU A 183 4.06 -3.46 0.64
CA GLU A 183 5.11 -4.14 1.39
C GLU A 183 5.51 -3.30 2.60
N VAL A 184 5.60 -3.90 3.78
CA VAL A 184 6.09 -3.24 4.99
C VAL A 184 7.35 -3.96 5.47
N ARG A 185 8.50 -3.35 5.16
CA ARG A 185 9.83 -3.84 5.57
C ARG A 185 10.21 -3.29 6.94
N SER A 186 9.87 -2.05 7.24
CA SER A 186 10.11 -1.45 8.56
C SER A 186 9.24 -0.21 8.80
N GLY A 187 8.86 0.03 10.06
CA GLY A 187 8.04 1.17 10.46
C GLY A 187 6.55 0.85 10.61
N ASN A 188 5.69 1.87 10.63
CA ASN A 188 4.26 1.74 10.96
C ASN A 188 3.35 2.26 9.86
N LEU A 189 2.66 1.34 9.17
CA LEU A 189 1.72 1.63 8.08
C LEU A 189 0.30 1.21 8.46
N GLU A 190 -0.65 2.14 8.32
CA GLU A 190 -2.08 1.84 8.25
C GLU A 190 -2.54 2.04 6.81
N PHE A 191 -3.01 0.99 6.15
CA PHE A 191 -3.41 1.02 4.75
C PHE A 191 -4.85 0.51 4.61
N ASN A 192 -5.73 1.41 4.17
CA ASN A 192 -7.14 1.16 3.98
C ASN A 192 -7.46 1.29 2.49
N SER A 193 -7.90 0.22 1.85
CA SER A 193 -8.14 0.18 0.39
C SER A 193 -9.60 -0.05 0.02
N GLU A 194 -10.10 0.74 -0.92
CA GLU A 194 -11.31 0.41 -1.69
C GLU A 194 -11.01 -0.42 -2.94
N LEU A 195 -9.75 -0.47 -3.38
CA LEU A 195 -9.28 -1.19 -4.56
C LEU A 195 -8.85 -2.61 -4.18
N ALA A 196 -8.95 -3.52 -5.15
CA ALA A 196 -8.28 -4.81 -5.05
C ALA A 196 -6.76 -4.60 -4.97
N ILE A 197 -6.12 -5.32 -4.06
CA ILE A 197 -4.66 -5.30 -3.89
C ILE A 197 -4.15 -6.68 -4.30
N ASP A 198 -3.17 -6.70 -5.21
CA ASP A 198 -2.65 -7.96 -5.76
C ASP A 198 -1.85 -8.72 -4.72
N LYS A 199 -1.01 -8.00 -3.95
CA LYS A 199 -0.16 -8.58 -2.92
C LYS A 199 0.06 -7.62 -1.76
N VAL A 200 -0.05 -8.16 -0.55
CA VAL A 200 0.34 -7.47 0.69
C VAL A 200 1.38 -8.32 1.41
N THR A 201 2.50 -7.72 1.80
CA THR A 201 3.60 -8.42 2.46
C THR A 201 4.06 -7.67 3.72
N LEU A 202 4.05 -8.35 4.85
CA LEU A 202 4.63 -7.89 6.10
C LEU A 202 5.98 -8.60 6.29
N ALA A 203 7.09 -7.89 6.06
CA ALA A 203 8.38 -8.50 5.74
C ALA A 203 9.47 -8.37 6.81
N GLY A 204 9.38 -7.42 7.74
CA GLY A 204 10.47 -7.16 8.69
C GLY A 204 10.06 -7.11 10.15
N ASP A 205 10.99 -7.46 11.05
CA ASP A 205 10.74 -7.56 12.49
C ASP A 205 10.27 -6.23 13.12
N ASN A 206 10.75 -5.10 12.59
CA ASN A 206 10.35 -3.76 13.03
C ASN A 206 9.18 -3.18 12.20
N ALA A 207 8.43 -4.02 11.50
CA ALA A 207 7.25 -3.63 10.74
C ALA A 207 5.98 -3.74 11.60
N LEU A 208 5.10 -2.75 11.45
CA LEU A 208 3.74 -2.76 11.97
C LEU A 208 2.80 -2.39 10.83
N LEU A 209 1.89 -3.31 10.51
CA LEU A 209 0.86 -3.09 9.49
C LEU A 209 -0.52 -3.15 10.15
N LYS A 210 -1.35 -2.15 9.88
CA LYS A 210 -2.80 -2.27 10.00
C LYS A 210 -3.38 -2.21 8.61
N PHE A 211 -3.96 -3.31 8.14
CA PHE A 211 -4.48 -3.41 6.78
C PHE A 211 -5.99 -3.64 6.79
N THR A 212 -6.70 -2.89 5.94
CA THR A 212 -8.10 -3.16 5.62
C THR A 212 -8.32 -3.02 4.12
N SER A 213 -9.20 -3.85 3.57
CA SER A 213 -9.56 -3.80 2.15
C SER A 213 -11.04 -4.10 1.99
N ALA A 214 -11.71 -3.36 1.11
CA ALA A 214 -13.09 -3.64 0.71
C ALA A 214 -13.20 -4.84 -0.24
N GLN A 215 -12.08 -5.24 -0.85
CA GLN A 215 -12.00 -6.33 -1.82
C GLN A 215 -11.01 -7.39 -1.35
N LYS A 216 -11.19 -8.62 -1.83
CA LYS A 216 -10.27 -9.74 -1.57
C LYS A 216 -8.88 -9.38 -2.11
N VAL A 217 -7.85 -9.60 -1.29
CA VAL A 217 -6.44 -9.46 -1.68
C VAL A 217 -6.04 -10.67 -2.52
N GLY A 218 -5.19 -10.50 -3.54
CA GLY A 218 -4.65 -11.64 -4.30
C GLY A 218 -3.83 -12.57 -3.40
N GLU A 219 -2.72 -12.07 -2.86
CA GLU A 219 -1.86 -12.79 -1.93
C GLU A 219 -1.60 -11.97 -0.65
N PHE A 220 -1.75 -12.59 0.52
CA PHE A 220 -1.35 -12.02 1.81
C PHE A 220 -0.19 -12.82 2.40
N VAL A 221 0.92 -12.13 2.69
CA VAL A 221 2.16 -12.75 3.18
C VAL A 221 2.57 -12.16 4.52
N ILE A 222 2.83 -13.04 5.49
CA ILE A 222 3.45 -12.68 6.78
C ILE A 222 4.81 -13.39 6.89
N ASP A 223 5.88 -12.64 6.69
CA ASP A 223 7.26 -13.12 6.81
C ASP A 223 7.94 -12.68 8.10
N ALA A 224 7.46 -11.60 8.75
CA ALA A 224 7.92 -11.15 10.07
C ALA A 224 6.98 -10.07 10.63
N GLY A 225 7.33 -9.47 11.77
CA GLY A 225 6.74 -8.20 12.25
C GLY A 225 5.40 -8.34 12.98
N ALA A 226 4.65 -7.25 13.02
CA ALA A 226 3.39 -7.15 13.76
C ALA A 226 2.21 -6.72 12.87
N LEU A 227 1.10 -7.46 12.96
CA LEU A 227 -0.18 -7.13 12.35
C LEU A 227 -1.12 -6.54 13.41
N ALA A 228 -1.44 -5.25 13.32
CA ALA A 228 -2.54 -4.68 14.07
C ALA A 228 -3.87 -5.03 13.40
N PHE A 229 -4.73 -5.75 14.12
CA PHE A 229 -6.01 -6.20 13.61
C PHE A 229 -6.91 -4.98 13.31
N GLY A 230 -7.38 -4.90 12.06
CA GLY A 230 -8.30 -3.86 11.59
C GLY A 230 -9.66 -4.40 11.15
N GLY A 231 -9.87 -5.71 11.31
CA GLY A 231 -10.95 -6.47 10.68
C GLY A 231 -10.38 -7.68 9.93
N THR A 232 -11.25 -8.61 9.58
CA THR A 232 -10.89 -9.83 8.84
C THR A 232 -10.32 -9.47 7.46
N ILE A 233 -9.16 -10.04 7.14
CA ILE A 233 -8.53 -9.92 5.82
C ILE A 233 -8.96 -11.10 4.97
N THR A 234 -9.64 -10.85 3.86
CA THR A 234 -9.95 -11.90 2.88
C THR A 234 -8.85 -11.92 1.81
N ALA A 235 -8.23 -13.07 1.59
CA ALA A 235 -7.15 -13.28 0.62
C ALA A 235 -7.48 -14.44 -0.34
N GLY A 236 -6.88 -14.44 -1.52
CA GLY A 236 -6.82 -15.62 -2.37
C GLY A 236 -5.82 -16.61 -1.77
N ASP A 237 -4.55 -16.24 -1.83
CA ASP A 237 -3.45 -17.01 -1.28
C ASP A 237 -2.99 -16.43 0.07
N PHE A 238 -2.79 -17.30 1.06
CA PHE A 238 -2.20 -16.94 2.34
C PHE A 238 -0.89 -17.69 2.57
N THR A 239 0.20 -16.93 2.77
CA THR A 239 1.56 -17.44 2.94
C THR A 239 2.13 -16.96 4.26
N VAL A 240 2.75 -17.85 5.03
CA VAL A 240 3.42 -17.50 6.29
C VAL A 240 4.85 -18.04 6.27
N GLY A 241 5.81 -17.15 6.00
CA GLY A 241 7.24 -17.45 6.08
C GLY A 241 7.87 -17.10 7.43
N ALA A 242 7.11 -16.48 8.33
CA ALA A 242 7.60 -16.01 9.62
C ALA A 242 7.98 -17.15 10.57
N VAL A 243 9.11 -16.98 11.26
CA VAL A 243 9.45 -17.78 12.44
C VAL A 243 8.63 -17.32 13.66
N SER A 244 8.36 -16.03 13.74
CA SER A 244 7.52 -15.42 14.76
C SER A 244 6.87 -14.15 14.22
N ALA A 245 5.58 -13.94 14.49
CA ALA A 245 4.87 -12.72 14.15
C ALA A 245 3.86 -12.35 15.24
N ASP A 246 3.68 -11.05 15.47
CA ASP A 246 2.75 -10.54 16.48
C ASP A 246 1.41 -10.21 15.83
N ILE A 247 0.30 -10.47 16.54
CA ILE A 247 -1.02 -9.96 16.19
C ILE A 247 -1.54 -9.10 17.33
N ILE A 248 -1.83 -7.83 17.05
CA ILE A 248 -2.21 -6.83 18.04
C ILE A 248 -3.72 -6.56 17.92
N PHE A 249 -4.43 -6.72 19.03
CA PHE A 249 -5.86 -6.49 19.13
C PHE A 249 -6.18 -5.29 20.01
N THR A 250 -7.24 -4.55 19.64
CA THR A 250 -7.82 -3.52 20.51
C THR A 250 -8.74 -4.16 21.55
N ALA A 251 -9.03 -3.43 22.63
CA ALA A 251 -10.00 -3.88 23.63
C ALA A 251 -11.41 -4.15 23.04
N ALA A 252 -11.77 -3.48 21.94
CA ALA A 252 -13.04 -3.69 21.25
C ALA A 252 -13.04 -5.02 20.47
N ASP A 253 -11.91 -5.40 19.86
CA ASP A 253 -11.77 -6.66 19.13
C ASP A 253 -11.89 -7.85 20.09
N LEU A 254 -11.21 -7.75 21.25
CA LEU A 254 -11.20 -8.78 22.30
C LEU A 254 -12.55 -8.98 23.01
N ALA A 255 -13.56 -8.18 22.70
CA ALA A 255 -14.92 -8.44 23.16
C ALA A 255 -15.57 -9.62 22.40
N ALA A 256 -15.06 -9.96 21.22
CA ALA A 256 -15.42 -11.19 20.52
C ALA A 256 -14.75 -12.40 21.20
N HIS A 257 -15.44 -13.53 21.26
CA HIS A 257 -14.87 -14.76 21.82
C HIS A 257 -13.93 -15.46 20.83
N GLU A 258 -14.19 -15.26 19.54
CA GLU A 258 -13.46 -15.84 18.42
C GLU A 258 -13.28 -14.76 17.35
N ILE A 259 -12.06 -14.60 16.87
CA ILE A 259 -11.69 -13.57 15.90
C ILE A 259 -11.10 -14.25 14.67
N VAL A 260 -11.76 -14.08 13.53
CA VAL A 260 -11.20 -14.50 12.24
C VAL A 260 -10.24 -13.42 11.74
N VAL A 261 -8.94 -13.71 11.77
CA VAL A 261 -7.89 -12.78 11.37
C VAL A 261 -7.79 -12.72 9.84
N VAL A 262 -7.66 -13.90 9.22
CA VAL A 262 -7.53 -14.05 7.77
C VAL A 262 -8.47 -15.15 7.29
N GLU A 263 -9.20 -14.88 6.21
CA GLU A 263 -9.91 -15.89 5.41
C GLU A 263 -9.17 -16.06 4.09
N PHE A 264 -8.93 -17.29 3.64
CA PHE A 264 -8.16 -17.56 2.43
C PHE A 264 -8.78 -18.66 1.57
N ASP A 265 -8.57 -18.56 0.26
CA ASP A 265 -8.98 -19.59 -0.70
C ASP A 265 -7.94 -20.73 -0.77
N TYR A 266 -6.66 -20.42 -0.58
CA TYR A 266 -5.56 -21.39 -0.58
C TYR A 266 -4.49 -21.03 0.46
N LEU A 267 -4.11 -22.02 1.27
CA LEU A 267 -2.94 -21.94 2.13
C LEU A 267 -1.67 -22.35 1.37
N SER A 268 -0.70 -21.46 1.22
CA SER A 268 0.50 -21.69 0.40
C SER A 268 1.49 -22.66 1.04
N ASN A 269 1.55 -22.73 2.38
CA ASN A 269 2.49 -23.55 3.12
C ASN A 269 1.93 -24.01 4.47
N ASP A 270 2.45 -25.12 4.99
CA ASP A 270 2.08 -25.64 6.30
C ASP A 270 2.87 -24.94 7.42
N PHE A 271 2.23 -24.70 8.57
CA PHE A 271 2.83 -24.14 9.78
C PHE A 271 1.93 -24.38 11.01
N ASP A 272 2.52 -24.41 12.21
CA ASP A 272 1.74 -24.40 13.46
C ASP A 272 1.45 -22.94 13.85
N PRO A 273 0.18 -22.50 13.85
CA PRO A 273 -0.17 -21.12 14.16
C PRO A 273 0.19 -20.72 15.61
N ASN A 274 0.27 -21.67 16.55
CA ASN A 274 0.66 -21.37 17.94
C ASN A 274 2.17 -21.27 18.14
N GLU A 275 2.97 -21.81 17.22
CA GLU A 275 4.43 -21.61 17.24
C GLU A 275 4.81 -20.29 16.55
N VAL A 276 4.04 -19.86 15.55
CA VAL A 276 4.34 -18.66 14.76
C VAL A 276 3.74 -17.39 15.37
N PHE A 277 2.48 -17.42 15.82
CA PHE A 277 1.76 -16.21 16.19
C PHE A 277 1.67 -16.02 17.71
N THR A 278 1.93 -14.78 18.16
CA THR A 278 1.68 -14.35 19.54
C THR A 278 0.71 -13.17 19.56
N ALA A 279 -0.28 -13.22 20.44
CA ALA A 279 -1.30 -12.19 20.55
C ALA A 279 -0.95 -11.14 21.61
N TYR A 280 -1.12 -9.87 21.27
CA TYR A 280 -0.86 -8.73 22.15
C TYR A 280 -2.04 -7.76 22.19
N ASP A 281 -2.16 -7.01 23.28
CA ASP A 281 -3.04 -5.84 23.37
C ASP A 281 -2.35 -4.58 22.79
N GLU A 282 -3.10 -3.49 22.66
CA GLU A 282 -2.59 -2.20 22.18
C GLU A 282 -1.49 -1.58 23.07
N ASN A 283 -1.32 -2.06 24.31
CA ASN A 283 -0.30 -1.62 25.25
C ASN A 283 0.98 -2.48 25.18
N GLY A 284 0.98 -3.54 24.36
CA GLY A 284 2.09 -4.48 24.22
C GLY A 284 2.12 -5.56 25.31
N ASN A 285 1.01 -5.83 26.00
CA ASN A 285 0.89 -6.97 26.91
C ASN A 285 0.45 -8.20 26.11
N GLU A 286 1.15 -9.32 26.33
CA GLU A 286 0.72 -10.60 25.79
C GLU A 286 -0.61 -11.00 26.44
N ILE A 287 -1.59 -11.35 25.61
CA ILE A 287 -2.95 -11.63 26.08
C ILE A 287 -3.22 -13.12 26.30
N GLY A 288 -2.33 -14.00 25.84
CA GLY A 288 -2.55 -15.45 25.79
C GLY A 288 -3.56 -15.83 24.69
N GLY A 289 -4.27 -16.95 24.87
CA GLY A 289 -5.21 -17.49 23.88
C GLY A 289 -4.55 -18.52 22.96
N GLU A 290 -5.30 -18.97 21.97
CA GLU A 290 -4.83 -19.97 21.00
C GLU A 290 -5.15 -19.52 19.58
N PHE A 291 -4.20 -19.73 18.67
CA PHE A 291 -4.43 -19.62 17.25
C PHE A 291 -4.73 -20.99 16.64
N SER A 292 -5.60 -21.02 15.64
CA SER A 292 -5.94 -22.24 14.92
C SER A 292 -6.13 -21.99 13.43
N LEU A 293 -5.88 -23.03 12.64
CA LEU A 293 -6.14 -23.07 11.21
C LEU A 293 -7.29 -24.04 10.92
N THR A 294 -8.27 -23.60 10.12
CA THR A 294 -9.44 -24.43 9.75
C THR A 294 -9.28 -25.16 8.42
N GLY A 295 -8.22 -24.90 7.65
CA GLY A 295 -7.90 -25.54 6.37
C GLY A 295 -6.41 -25.92 6.28
N GLY A 296 -6.10 -26.96 5.49
CA GLY A 296 -4.73 -27.42 5.27
C GLY A 296 -4.03 -26.75 4.08
N MET A 297 -2.77 -27.12 3.85
CA MET A 297 -1.99 -26.65 2.69
C MET A 297 -2.72 -26.96 1.38
N GLY A 298 -2.90 -25.93 0.54
CA GLY A 298 -3.62 -26.00 -0.73
C GLY A 298 -5.15 -26.03 -0.60
N GLU A 299 -5.69 -25.86 0.61
CA GLU A 299 -7.13 -25.82 0.88
C GLU A 299 -7.56 -24.41 1.34
N SER A 300 -8.84 -24.14 1.19
CA SER A 300 -9.47 -22.93 1.74
C SER A 300 -9.64 -23.05 3.25
N GLY A 301 -9.54 -21.94 3.96
CA GLY A 301 -9.70 -21.94 5.40
C GLY A 301 -9.57 -20.55 6.02
N SER A 302 -9.27 -20.53 7.31
CA SER A 302 -9.13 -19.31 8.08
C SER A 302 -8.08 -19.46 9.17
N LEU A 303 -7.38 -18.35 9.46
CA LEU A 303 -6.61 -18.17 10.68
C LEU A 303 -7.52 -17.55 11.74
N VAL A 304 -7.74 -18.28 12.83
CA VAL A 304 -8.68 -17.91 13.89
C VAL A 304 -7.94 -17.77 15.22
N PHE A 305 -8.24 -16.70 15.96
CA PHE A 305 -7.78 -16.49 17.32
C PHE A 305 -8.93 -16.68 18.31
N THR A 306 -8.74 -17.56 19.30
CA THR A 306 -9.68 -17.76 20.40
C THR A 306 -9.24 -16.94 21.60
N VAL A 307 -10.09 -15.99 21.99
CA VAL A 307 -9.82 -15.09 23.11
C VAL A 307 -9.88 -15.90 24.42
N PRO A 308 -8.85 -15.83 25.29
CA PRO A 308 -8.85 -16.57 26.54
C PRO A 308 -9.99 -16.10 27.44
N GLU A 309 -10.58 -17.03 28.20
CA GLU A 309 -11.73 -16.71 29.04
C GLU A 309 -11.45 -15.49 29.95
N PRO A 310 -12.45 -14.61 30.19
CA PRO A 310 -12.25 -13.36 30.93
C PRO A 310 -11.60 -13.53 32.31
N ALA A 311 -11.80 -14.68 32.97
CA ALA A 311 -11.18 -15.00 34.25
C ALA A 311 -9.67 -15.26 34.13
N ALA A 312 -9.22 -15.89 33.04
CA ALA A 312 -7.80 -16.10 32.74
C ALA A 312 -7.12 -14.79 32.32
N TYR A 313 -7.79 -13.97 31.50
CA TYR A 313 -7.32 -12.65 31.11
C TYR A 313 -7.20 -11.68 32.30
N ALA A 314 -8.21 -11.64 33.17
CA ALA A 314 -8.17 -10.84 34.40
C ALA A 314 -7.12 -11.33 35.41
N ALA A 315 -6.83 -12.63 35.45
CA ALA A 315 -5.76 -13.18 36.29
C ALA A 315 -4.36 -12.79 35.78
N ALA A 316 -4.14 -12.78 34.46
CA ALA A 316 -2.89 -12.33 33.85
C ALA A 316 -2.65 -10.83 34.11
N LEU A 317 -3.66 -9.99 33.87
CA LEU A 317 -3.61 -8.56 34.19
C LEU A 317 -3.48 -8.31 35.71
N GLY A 318 -4.15 -9.11 36.53
CA GLY A 318 -4.05 -9.07 37.98
C GLY A 318 -2.64 -9.40 38.50
N MET A 319 -1.96 -10.39 37.92
CA MET A 319 -0.56 -10.68 38.24
C MET A 319 0.39 -9.57 37.82
N LEU A 320 0.21 -8.98 36.62
CA LEU A 320 1.04 -7.89 36.14
C LEU A 320 0.89 -6.64 37.04
N ALA A 321 -0.34 -6.29 37.39
CA ALA A 321 -0.63 -5.19 38.32
C ALA A 321 0.02 -5.42 39.70
N LEU A 322 -0.02 -6.66 40.21
CA LEU A 322 0.65 -7.04 41.46
C LEU A 322 2.17 -6.86 41.35
N PHE A 323 2.78 -7.26 40.23
CA PHE A 323 4.22 -7.12 40.00
C PHE A 323 4.66 -5.65 39.97
N ILE A 324 3.90 -4.77 39.30
CA ILE A 324 4.15 -3.33 39.27
C ILE A 324 3.98 -2.71 40.67
N ALA A 325 2.94 -3.12 41.42
CA ALA A 325 2.71 -2.64 42.78
C ALA A 325 3.83 -3.05 43.75
N VAL A 326 4.36 -4.27 43.62
CA VAL A 326 5.52 -4.74 44.40
C VAL A 326 6.79 -3.97 44.04
N ARG A 327 7.00 -3.65 42.75
CA ARG A 327 8.16 -2.88 42.29
C ARG A 327 8.15 -1.42 42.73
N ARG A 328 6.96 -0.81 42.94
CA ARG A 328 6.79 0.54 43.51
C ARG A 328 6.97 0.63 45.03
N ARG A 329 7.07 -0.51 45.74
CA ARG A 329 7.23 -0.57 47.21
C ARG A 329 8.67 -0.78 47.68
N LYS A 330 9.64 -0.90 46.75
CA LYS A 330 11.08 -0.85 47.03
C LYS A 330 11.63 0.51 46.61
#